data_AF-A0A960BBP6-F1
#
_entry.id   AF-A0A960BBP6-F1
#
_cell.length_a   1.000
_cell.length_b   1.000
_cell.length_c   1.000
_cell.angle_alpha   90.00
_cell.angle_beta   90.00
_cell.angle_gamma   90.00
#
_symmetry.space_group_name_H-M   'P 1'
#
loop_
_entity.id
_entity.type
_entity.pdbx_description
1 polymer ?
#
loop_
_entity_poly.entity_id
_entity_poly.type
_entity_poly.pdbx_seq_one_letter_code
_entity_poly.pdbx_strand_id
1 'polypeptide(L)' 'MARPQVVIIGSGFGGLFAAQALAKAEVDVTLVSKTVSHLFQPLLYQVATGILSTGEIAPATRDILSKQANATV' A
#
# COMPACT_ATOMS: atom_id res chain seq x y z
N MET A 1 2.98 0.13 28.26
CA MET A 1 4.17 -0.17 27.44
C MET A 1 3.98 0.46 26.08
N ALA A 2 5.03 0.94 25.42
CA ALA A 2 4.93 1.44 24.05
C ALA A 2 4.64 0.28 23.09
N ARG A 3 3.74 0.50 22.11
CA ARG A 3 3.44 -0.50 21.07
C ARG A 3 4.68 -0.70 20.18
N PRO A 4 5.01 -1.94 19.76
CA PRO A 4 6.11 -2.18 18.84
C PRO A 4 5.91 -1.39 17.54
N GLN A 5 7.01 -0.82 17.03
CA GLN A 5 7.02 -0.07 15.77
C GLN A 5 7.45 -1.01 14.63
N VAL A 6 6.65 -1.08 13.58
CA VAL A 6 6.92 -1.90 12.39
C VAL A 6 7.09 -0.99 11.19
N VAL A 7 8.27 -1.04 10.56
CA VAL A 7 8.54 -0.29 9.33
C VAL A 7 8.51 -1.25 8.14
N ILE A 8 7.69 -0.92 7.14
CA ILE A 8 7.57 -1.66 5.89
C ILE A 8 8.16 -0.80 4.77
N ILE A 9 9.13 -1.35 4.03
CA ILE A 9 9.76 -0.64 2.91
C ILE A 9 9.17 -1.13 1.58
N GLY A 10 8.48 -0.23 0.88
CA GLY A 10 7.86 -0.44 -0.42
C GLY A 10 6.34 -0.67 -0.36
N SER A 11 5.60 0.00 -1.25
CA SER A 11 4.14 -0.15 -1.42
C SER A 11 3.74 -1.14 -2.51
N GLY A 12 4.62 -2.08 -2.88
CA GLY A 12 4.28 -3.18 -3.79
C GLY A 12 3.30 -4.17 -3.17
N PHE A 13 3.06 -5.31 -3.82
CA PHE A 13 2.17 -6.35 -3.29
C PHE A 13 2.54 -6.76 -1.86
N GLY A 14 3.78 -7.22 -1.66
CA GLY A 14 4.22 -7.69 -0.35
C GLY A 14 4.04 -6.63 0.75
N GLY A 15 4.52 -5.41 0.52
CA GLY A 15 4.46 -4.36 1.55
C GLY A 15 3.05 -3.87 1.87
N LEU A 16 2.22 -3.65 0.85
CA LEU A 16 0.84 -3.22 1.07
C LEU A 16 0.01 -4.31 1.78
N PHE A 17 0.08 -5.55 1.31
CA PHE A 17 -0.69 -6.65 1.91
C PHE A 17 -0.17 -7.01 3.30
N ALA A 18 1.15 -6.88 3.56
CA ALA A 18 1.70 -7.01 4.91
C ALA A 18 1.16 -5.92 5.84
N ALA A 19 1.09 -4.66 5.40
CA ALA A 19 0.50 -3.57 6.18
C ALA A 19 -0.97 -3.87 6.52
N GLN A 20 -1.77 -4.29 5.54
CA GLN A 20 -3.17 -4.67 5.74
C GLN A 20 -3.34 -5.87 6.68
N ALA A 21 -2.46 -6.88 6.61
CA ALA A 21 -2.50 -8.03 7.50
C ALA A 21 -2.24 -7.64 8.97
N LEU A 22 -1.49 -6.57 9.21
CA LEU A 22 -1.19 -6.03 10.53
C LEU A 22 -2.25 -5.06 11.07
N ALA A 23 -3.37 -4.85 10.38
CA ALA A 23 -4.40 -3.88 10.76
C ALA A 23 -5.00 -4.08 12.17
N LYS A 24 -4.97 -5.32 12.69
CA LYS A 24 -5.50 -5.68 14.01
C LYS A 24 -4.40 -6.04 15.02
N ALA A 25 -3.14 -5.98 14.63
CA ALA A 25 -2.03 -6.29 15.53
C ALA A 25 -1.80 -5.14 16.51
N GLU A 26 -1.28 -5.45 17.70
CA GLU A 26 -0.94 -4.44 18.72
C GLU A 26 0.37 -3.69 18.41
N VAL A 27 0.55 -3.27 17.15
CA VAL A 27 1.74 -2.58 16.63
C VAL A 27 1.34 -1.29 15.90
N ASP A 28 2.29 -0.36 15.77
CA ASP A 28 2.17 0.82 14.92
C ASP A 28 2.98 0.58 13.63
N VAL A 29 2.34 0.76 12.48
CA VAL A 29 2.92 0.47 11.16
C VAL A 29 3.26 1.78 10.43
N THR A 30 4.50 1.91 9.99
CA THR A 30 4.93 2.96 9.04
C THR A 30 5.33 2.31 7.73
N LEU A 31 4.65 2.64 6.64
CA LEU A 31 4.99 2.15 5.32
C LEU A 31 5.69 3.25 4.52
N VAL A 32 6.94 3.04 4.17
CA VAL A 32 7.76 4.00 3.42
C VAL A 32 7.91 3.50 2.00
N SER A 33 7.49 4.28 1.01
CA SER A 33 7.61 3.94 -0.39
C SER A 33 8.17 5.08 -1.22
N LYS A 34 8.87 4.73 -2.30
CA LYS A 34 9.33 5.70 -3.32
C LYS A 34 8.15 6.30 -4.10
N THR A 35 7.04 5.57 -4.21
CA THR A 35 5.84 5.98 -4.95
C THR A 35 4.66 6.12 -4.02
N VAL A 36 3.79 7.10 -4.31
CA VAL A 36 2.56 7.34 -3.54
C VAL A 36 1.44 6.34 -3.85
N SER A 37 1.57 5.60 -4.95
CA SER A 37 0.57 4.63 -5.42
C SER A 37 1.06 3.20 -5.28
N HIS A 38 0.12 2.29 -5.09
CA HIS A 38 0.33 0.86 -5.26
C HIS A 38 0.00 0.48 -6.71
N LEU A 39 0.94 -0.13 -7.43
CA LEU A 39 0.76 -0.53 -8.82
C LEU A 39 0.35 -2.00 -8.94
N PHE A 40 -0.81 -2.26 -9.54
CA PHE A 40 -1.23 -3.59 -9.96
C PHE A 40 -0.57 -3.96 -11.29
N GLN A 41 0.71 -4.35 -11.19
CA GLN A 41 1.56 -4.71 -12.34
C GLN A 41 0.94 -5.71 -13.32
N PRO A 42 0.11 -6.71 -12.92
CA PRO A 42 -0.50 -7.65 -13.86
C PRO A 42 -1.36 -7.00 -14.97
N LEU A 43 -1.90 -5.80 -14.77
CA LEU A 43 -2.70 -5.08 -15.78
C LEU A 43 -1.94 -3.93 -16.46
N LEU A 44 -0.62 -3.80 -16.21
CA LEU A 44 0.16 -2.72 -16.79
C LEU A 44 0.14 -2.72 -18.33
N TYR A 45 0.02 -3.90 -18.95
CA TYR A 45 -0.11 -4.01 -20.40
C TYR A 45 -1.40 -3.38 -20.94
N GLN A 46 -2.48 -3.38 -20.15
CA GLN A 46 -3.76 -2.76 -20.56
C GLN A 46 -3.67 -1.24 -20.53
N VAL A 47 -2.87 -0.67 -19.63
CA VAL A 47 -2.55 0.76 -19.66
C VAL A 47 -1.65 1.08 -20.86
N ALA A 48 -0.62 0.27 -21.09
CA ALA A 48 0.31 0.47 -22.21
C ALA A 48 -0.38 0.38 -23.59
N THR A 49 -1.47 -0.39 -23.70
CA THR A 49 -2.28 -0.53 -24.92
C THR A 49 -3.47 0.43 -24.98
N GLY A 50 -3.67 1.28 -23.97
CA GLY A 50 -4.76 2.25 -23.93
C GLY A 50 -6.14 1.69 -23.60
N ILE A 51 -6.23 0.43 -23.14
CA ILE A 51 -7.48 -0.21 -22.70
C ILE A 51 -7.92 0.32 -21.33
N LEU A 52 -6.96 0.58 -20.44
CA LEU A 52 -7.20 1.12 -19.10
C LEU A 52 -6.47 2.44 -18.87
N SER A 53 -7.01 3.25 -17.97
CA SER A 53 -6.34 4.41 -17.41
C SER A 53 -5.39 4.02 -16.26
N THR A 54 -4.40 4.86 -15.98
CA THR A 54 -3.46 4.63 -14.87
C THR A 54 -4.14 4.60 -13.51
N GLY A 55 -5.16 5.44 -13.30
CA GLY A 55 -5.89 5.52 -12.04
C GLY A 55 -6.61 4.22 -11.66
N GLU A 56 -6.99 3.41 -12.65
CA GLU A 56 -7.65 2.12 -12.43
C GLU A 56 -6.70 1.05 -11.86
N ILE A 57 -5.39 1.18 -12.07
CA ILE A 57 -4.40 0.18 -11.63
C ILE A 57 -3.37 0.72 -10.62
N ALA A 58 -3.42 2.02 -10.32
CA ALA A 58 -2.45 2.69 -9.45
C ALA A 58 -3.11 3.58 -8.38
N PRO A 59 -4.03 3.06 -7.54
CA PRO A 59 -4.61 3.84 -6.45
C PRO A 59 -3.54 4.32 -5.47
N ALA A 60 -3.77 5.50 -4.87
CA ALA A 60 -2.88 6.03 -3.85
C ALA A 60 -2.88 5.10 -2.62
N THR A 61 -1.69 4.77 -2.12
CA THR A 61 -1.53 3.83 -1.01
C THR A 61 -2.24 4.31 0.25
N ARG A 62 -2.29 5.63 0.47
CA ARG A 62 -3.06 6.24 1.59
C ARG A 62 -4.56 6.02 1.50
N ASP A 63 -5.13 5.94 0.30
CA ASP A 63 -6.57 5.72 0.13
C ASP A 63 -6.91 4.28 0.48
N ILE A 64 -6.04 3.34 0.10
CA ILE A 64 -6.17 1.92 0.44
C ILE A 64 -6.06 1.69 1.95
N LEU A 65 -5.14 2.39 2.62
CA LEU A 65 -4.90 2.27 4.07
C LEU A 65 -5.76 3.24 4.91
N SER A 66 -6.62 4.04 4.29
CA SER A 66 -7.37 5.14 4.97
C SER A 66 -8.21 4.71 6.17
N LYS A 67 -8.65 3.44 6.20
CA LYS A 67 -9.47 2.87 7.28
C LYS A 67 -8.64 2.17 8.37
N GLN A 68 -7.32 2.07 8.18
CA GLN A 68 -6.42 1.39 9.09
C GLN A 68 -5.83 2.38 10.10
N ALA A 69 -6.34 2.36 11.32
CA ALA A 69 -5.96 3.32 12.37
C ALA A 69 -4.50 3.20 12.84
N ASN A 70 -3.86 2.03 12.65
CA ASN A 70 -2.49 1.77 13.07
C ASN A 70 -1.46 1.88 11.92
N ALA A 71 -1.82 2.47 10.78
CA ALA A 71 -0.91 2.62 9.64
C ALA A 71 -0.70 4.09 9.24
N THR A 72 0.53 4.43 8.91
CA THR A 72 0.94 5.72 8.32
C THR A 72 1.79 5.48 7.07
N VAL A 73 1.67 6.34 6.06
CA VAL A 73 2.37 6.30 4.77
C VAL A 73 2.95 7.64 4.36
#